data_AF-A0A428KX65-F1
#
_entry.id   AF-A0A428KX65-F1
#
_cell.length_a   1.000
_cell.length_b   1.000
_cell.length_c   1.000
_cell.angle_alpha   90.00
_cell.angle_beta   90.00
_cell.angle_gamma   90.00
#
_symmetry.space_group_name_H-M   'P 1'
#
loop_
_entity.id
_entity.type
_entity.pdbx_description
1 polymer ?
#
loop_
_entity_poly.entity_id
_entity_poly.type
_entity_poly.pdbx_seq_one_letter_code
_entity_poly.pdbx_strand_id
1 'polypeptide(L)'
;MLLGLLLGLSVVTACLTQGTYDSSDSIMHYLFARYAFLHPVNFLESWSKPLVVQLMAGPAQLGLRGVMVLQCALVAAAAGLAYDAARQLRLPWPWLAMVFCYASADYFRIQFSGLTEPTFSVVLMAAVALALRSRVAWGAAVISFLPFARSEGFLLLAVYGLYVLLIRQWRALPWLGLGFVVYGVAGLFVYQDFLWVFTRNAYPVHNTDYAFASGQITHFVLGLADTIGWVQYGLFWLGAGGMVWAWLKPGKRLRPNLFTAEVLLVYGSIVVFVAAHTVFWMFNLFGSLGLIRVLCSLVPLLSLVVLRGVWVCSQLSDAPTRQRQIRVVLLVAVVGFLFSGSRIAFRWERDFGRASDQLLLDEAARWATHAHANAQLVYWHPYVARATQLDPFGPRHSAPEALHEQQWPLSAGSLVFWDEWYAVVEGSTPLEALKANPQLRLRWYKAMPRNRRKPASDSVRVAVFEKI
;
A
#
# COMPACT_ATOMS: atom_id res chain seq x y z
N MET A 1 -22.07 -15.07 -3.75
CA MET A 1 -22.68 -14.11 -4.68
C MET A 1 -22.14 -12.69 -4.50
N LEU A 2 -22.40 -11.98 -3.38
CA LEU A 2 -21.94 -10.59 -3.19
C LEU A 2 -20.43 -10.39 -3.42
N LEU A 3 -19.57 -11.22 -2.80
CA LEU A 3 -18.13 -11.11 -2.99
C LEU A 3 -17.69 -11.26 -4.46
N GLY A 4 -18.32 -12.18 -5.19
CA GLY A 4 -18.05 -12.37 -6.62
C GLY A 4 -18.47 -11.17 -7.47
N LEU A 5 -19.58 -10.50 -7.12
CA LEU A 5 -20.00 -9.26 -7.78
C LEU A 5 -19.01 -8.12 -7.52
N LEU A 6 -18.56 -7.98 -6.27
CA LEU A 6 -17.56 -6.97 -5.88
C LEU A 6 -16.21 -7.21 -6.57
N LEU A 7 -15.75 -8.46 -6.63
CA LEU A 7 -14.55 -8.83 -7.39
C LEU A 7 -14.73 -8.56 -8.89
N GLY A 8 -15.88 -8.92 -9.47
CA GLY A 8 -16.19 -8.64 -10.86
C GLY A 8 -16.15 -7.14 -11.17
N LEU A 9 -16.72 -6.30 -10.30
CA LEU A 9 -16.62 -4.84 -10.39
C LEU A 9 -15.17 -4.35 -10.34
N SER A 10 -14.35 -4.87 -9.41
CA SER A 10 -12.93 -4.53 -9.34
C SER A 10 -12.19 -4.90 -10.62
N VAL A 11 -12.38 -6.12 -11.13
CA VAL A 11 -11.69 -6.58 -12.34
C VAL A 11 -12.11 -5.77 -13.57
N VAL A 12 -13.40 -5.49 -13.75
CA VAL A 12 -13.89 -4.62 -14.83
C VAL A 12 -13.25 -3.23 -14.70
N THR A 13 -13.20 -2.67 -13.50
CA THR A 13 -12.56 -1.37 -13.27
C THR A 13 -11.05 -1.42 -13.54
N ALA A 14 -10.38 -2.51 -13.18
CA ALA A 14 -8.95 -2.72 -13.46
C ALA A 14 -8.65 -2.80 -14.95
N CYS A 15 -9.59 -3.29 -15.77
CA CYS A 15 -9.47 -3.28 -17.23
C CYS A 15 -9.71 -1.88 -17.83
N LEU A 16 -10.59 -1.08 -17.23
CA LEU A 16 -11.01 0.23 -17.77
C LEU A 16 -10.17 1.41 -17.28
N THR A 17 -9.69 1.36 -16.03
CA THR A 17 -8.90 2.43 -15.43
C THR A 17 -7.61 2.65 -16.21
N GLN A 18 -7.16 3.88 -16.37
CA GLN A 18 -5.85 4.18 -16.94
C GLN A 18 -4.83 4.62 -15.89
N GLY A 19 -5.29 4.85 -14.65
CA GLY A 19 -4.45 5.18 -13.52
C GLY A 19 -3.78 3.95 -12.89
N THR A 20 -2.73 4.19 -12.12
CA THR A 20 -1.94 3.17 -11.43
C THR A 20 -1.89 3.41 -9.91
N TYR A 21 -2.86 4.19 -9.40
CA TYR A 21 -2.93 4.76 -8.05
C TYR A 21 -1.82 5.77 -7.73
N ASP A 22 -0.56 5.39 -7.92
CA ASP A 22 0.60 6.28 -7.96
C ASP A 22 1.47 5.99 -9.19
N SER A 23 2.39 6.89 -9.51
CA SER A 23 3.27 6.79 -10.67
C SER A 23 4.66 6.21 -10.36
N SER A 24 4.96 5.87 -9.10
CA SER A 24 6.29 5.47 -8.65
C SER A 24 6.27 4.10 -8.02
N ASP A 25 5.93 4.00 -6.74
CA ASP A 25 6.14 2.79 -5.95
C ASP A 25 5.32 1.63 -6.51
N SER A 26 4.08 1.91 -6.95
CA SER A 26 3.23 0.99 -7.72
C SER A 26 3.96 0.40 -8.92
N ILE A 27 4.71 1.24 -9.65
CA ILE A 27 5.46 0.86 -10.84
C ILE A 27 6.75 0.13 -10.48
N MET A 28 7.49 0.58 -9.47
CA MET A 28 8.72 -0.09 -9.03
C MET A 28 8.44 -1.49 -8.52
N HIS A 29 7.45 -1.70 -7.67
CA HIS A 29 7.07 -3.06 -7.22
C HIS A 29 6.69 -3.94 -8.41
N TYR A 30 5.95 -3.40 -9.39
CA TYR A 30 5.67 -4.10 -10.64
C TYR A 30 6.95 -4.45 -11.41
N LEU A 31 7.91 -3.53 -11.53
CA LEU A 31 9.17 -3.76 -12.26
C LEU A 31 10.03 -4.82 -11.56
N PHE A 32 10.18 -4.75 -10.23
CA PHE A 32 10.84 -5.80 -9.44
C PHE A 32 10.23 -7.18 -9.71
N ALA A 33 8.90 -7.29 -9.68
CA ALA A 33 8.18 -8.52 -9.96
C ALA A 33 8.28 -8.98 -11.43
N ARG A 34 8.17 -8.06 -12.38
CA ARG A 34 8.25 -8.34 -13.83
C ARG A 34 9.60 -8.97 -14.18
N TYR A 35 10.67 -8.40 -13.62
CA TYR A 35 12.04 -8.81 -13.91
C TYR A 35 12.61 -9.81 -12.91
N ALA A 36 11.84 -10.30 -11.93
CA ALA A 36 12.33 -11.21 -10.89
C ALA A 36 12.87 -12.54 -11.43
N PHE A 37 12.30 -13.08 -12.51
CA PHE A 37 12.83 -14.30 -13.13
C PHE A 37 14.15 -14.08 -13.89
N LEU A 38 14.37 -12.86 -14.41
CA LEU A 38 15.62 -12.49 -15.07
C LEU A 38 16.70 -12.10 -14.05
N HIS A 39 16.29 -11.48 -12.95
CA HIS A 39 17.14 -11.05 -11.84
C HIS A 39 16.64 -11.67 -10.52
N PRO A 40 16.99 -12.95 -10.24
CA PRO A 40 16.45 -13.70 -9.10
C PRO A 40 16.64 -13.05 -7.73
N VAL A 41 17.65 -12.18 -7.57
CA VAL A 41 17.86 -11.40 -6.35
C VAL A 41 16.65 -10.54 -5.98
N ASN A 42 15.84 -10.13 -6.96
CA ASN A 42 14.62 -9.35 -6.73
C ASN A 42 13.61 -10.08 -5.84
N PHE A 43 13.61 -11.42 -5.81
CA PHE A 43 12.74 -12.19 -4.91
C PHE A 43 13.09 -12.01 -3.43
N LEU A 44 14.29 -11.53 -3.11
CA LEU A 44 14.76 -11.28 -1.76
C LEU A 44 15.07 -9.81 -1.49
N GLU A 45 14.71 -8.91 -2.38
CA GLU A 45 14.96 -7.49 -2.18
C GLU A 45 14.08 -6.92 -1.04
N SER A 46 14.72 -6.27 -0.07
CA SER A 46 14.06 -5.86 1.18
C SER A 46 13.15 -4.64 1.00
N TRP A 47 13.47 -3.77 0.04
CA TRP A 47 12.62 -2.63 -0.31
C TRP A 47 11.32 -3.09 -0.99
N SER A 48 11.44 -3.95 -2.00
CA SER A 48 10.32 -4.39 -2.84
C SER A 48 9.41 -5.43 -2.17
N LYS A 49 9.84 -5.97 -1.02
CA LYS A 49 9.13 -6.89 -0.13
C LYS A 49 9.03 -8.30 -0.73
N PRO A 50 9.81 -9.28 -0.22
CA PRO A 50 9.94 -10.60 -0.82
C PRO A 50 8.62 -11.33 -1.08
N LEU A 51 7.68 -11.27 -0.13
CA LEU A 51 6.39 -11.95 -0.27
C LEU A 51 5.56 -11.33 -1.40
N VAL A 52 5.63 -10.01 -1.54
CA VAL A 52 4.90 -9.27 -2.58
C VAL A 52 5.47 -9.60 -3.94
N VAL A 53 6.80 -9.59 -4.09
CA VAL A 53 7.45 -9.96 -5.35
C VAL A 53 7.11 -11.39 -5.75
N GLN A 54 7.15 -12.36 -4.83
CA GLN A 54 6.81 -13.75 -5.14
C GLN A 54 5.37 -13.92 -5.63
N LEU A 55 4.41 -13.24 -5.00
CA LEU A 55 3.01 -13.30 -5.42
C LEU A 55 2.78 -12.58 -6.75
N MET A 56 3.46 -11.45 -6.97
CA MET A 56 3.30 -10.63 -8.17
C MET A 56 4.09 -11.16 -9.38
N ALA A 57 5.17 -11.91 -9.20
CA ALA A 57 6.10 -12.26 -10.28
C ALA A 57 5.41 -12.97 -11.45
N GLY A 58 4.51 -13.92 -11.16
CA GLY A 58 3.71 -14.61 -12.17
C GLY A 58 2.77 -13.65 -12.92
N PRO A 59 1.81 -13.00 -12.23
CA PRO A 59 0.91 -12.05 -12.86
C PRO A 59 1.59 -10.86 -13.55
N ALA A 60 2.76 -10.42 -13.07
CA ALA A 60 3.55 -9.37 -13.69
C ALA A 60 4.05 -9.75 -15.10
N GLN A 61 4.13 -11.04 -15.44
CA GLN A 61 4.47 -11.45 -16.80
C GLN A 61 3.40 -11.09 -17.83
N LEU A 62 2.15 -10.89 -17.38
CA LEU A 62 1.04 -10.36 -18.20
C LEU A 62 0.99 -8.82 -18.19
N GLY A 63 2.07 -8.17 -17.75
CA GLY A 63 2.16 -6.74 -17.57
C GLY A 63 1.43 -6.23 -16.32
N LEU A 64 1.40 -4.91 -16.15
CA LEU A 64 0.82 -4.26 -14.97
C LEU A 64 -0.67 -4.60 -14.76
N ARG A 65 -1.42 -4.89 -15.83
CA ARG A 65 -2.82 -5.33 -15.75
C ARG A 65 -2.96 -6.66 -15.02
N GLY A 66 -2.05 -7.61 -15.25
CA GLY A 66 -2.04 -8.88 -14.51
C GLY A 66 -1.85 -8.65 -13.02
N VAL A 67 -0.95 -7.74 -12.63
CA VAL A 67 -0.77 -7.33 -11.23
C VAL A 67 -2.02 -6.69 -10.65
N MET A 68 -2.68 -5.77 -11.37
CA MET A 68 -3.94 -5.17 -10.90
C MET A 68 -5.04 -6.22 -10.68
N VAL A 69 -5.14 -7.24 -11.54
CA VAL A 69 -6.11 -8.34 -11.36
C VAL A 69 -5.80 -9.17 -10.10
N LEU A 70 -4.52 -9.49 -9.86
CA LEU A 70 -4.10 -10.13 -8.61
C LEU A 70 -4.51 -9.28 -7.40
N GLN A 71 -4.26 -7.97 -7.44
CA GLN A 71 -4.54 -7.06 -6.34
C GLN A 71 -6.05 -6.94 -6.06
N CYS A 72 -6.88 -6.96 -7.10
CA CYS A 72 -8.33 -7.09 -6.97
C CYS A 72 -8.73 -8.38 -6.25
N ALA A 73 -8.07 -9.51 -6.57
CA ALA A 73 -8.31 -10.78 -5.90
C ALA A 73 -7.86 -10.76 -4.42
N LEU A 74 -6.73 -10.11 -4.11
CA LEU A 74 -6.25 -9.95 -2.74
C LEU A 74 -7.19 -9.08 -1.88
N VAL A 75 -7.69 -7.97 -2.42
CA VAL A 75 -8.71 -7.14 -1.76
C VAL A 75 -10.01 -7.90 -1.54
N ALA A 76 -10.47 -8.67 -2.55
CA ALA A 76 -11.65 -9.52 -2.40
C ALA A 76 -11.42 -10.60 -1.32
N ALA A 77 -10.24 -11.23 -1.28
CA ALA A 77 -9.89 -12.21 -0.27
C ALA A 77 -9.89 -11.58 1.14
N ALA A 78 -9.27 -10.41 1.30
CA ALA A 78 -9.26 -9.67 2.57
C ALA A 78 -10.68 -9.28 3.02
N ALA A 79 -11.54 -8.83 2.11
CA ALA A 79 -12.96 -8.53 2.40
C ALA A 79 -13.75 -9.80 2.78
N GLY A 80 -13.50 -10.92 2.11
CA GLY A 80 -14.09 -12.22 2.44
C GLY A 80 -13.67 -12.72 3.83
N LEU A 81 -12.40 -12.51 4.20
CA LEU A 81 -11.89 -12.82 5.53
C LEU A 81 -12.45 -11.87 6.60
N ALA A 82 -12.68 -10.59 6.28
CA ALA A 82 -13.38 -9.67 7.17
C ALA A 82 -14.84 -10.09 7.41
N TYR A 83 -15.55 -10.55 6.37
CA TYR A 83 -16.88 -11.15 6.53
C TYR A 83 -16.85 -12.37 7.46
N ASP A 84 -15.87 -13.26 7.29
CA ASP A 84 -15.72 -14.41 8.16
C ASP A 84 -15.44 -14.00 9.61
N ALA A 85 -14.49 -13.08 9.84
CA ALA A 85 -14.19 -12.55 11.16
C ALA A 85 -15.43 -11.91 11.80
N ALA A 86 -16.21 -11.13 11.05
CA ALA A 86 -17.46 -10.55 11.53
C ALA A 86 -18.46 -11.64 11.98
N ARG A 87 -18.55 -12.76 11.27
CA ARG A 87 -19.37 -13.92 11.68
C ARG A 87 -18.86 -14.55 12.96
N GLN A 88 -17.55 -14.75 13.10
CA GLN A 88 -16.96 -15.34 14.30
C GLN A 88 -17.15 -14.44 15.53
N LEU A 89 -17.02 -13.13 15.34
CA LEU A 89 -17.32 -12.09 16.34
C LEU A 89 -18.82 -11.93 16.62
N ARG A 90 -19.68 -12.60 15.83
CA ARG A 90 -21.15 -12.51 15.91
C ARG A 90 -21.68 -11.09 15.74
N LEU A 91 -20.99 -10.29 14.95
CA LEU A 91 -21.49 -8.98 14.55
C LEU A 91 -22.73 -9.18 13.66
N PRO A 92 -23.79 -8.36 13.84
CA PRO A 92 -24.96 -8.46 13.00
C PRO A 92 -24.63 -7.99 11.58
N TRP A 93 -25.28 -8.61 10.61
CA TRP A 93 -25.13 -8.29 9.18
C TRP A 93 -23.67 -8.31 8.71
N PRO A 94 -22.95 -9.44 8.93
CA PRO A 94 -21.50 -9.53 8.67
C PRO A 94 -21.14 -9.22 7.21
N TRP A 95 -22.08 -9.38 6.27
CA TRP A 95 -21.88 -9.04 4.85
C TRP A 95 -21.56 -7.56 4.62
N LEU A 96 -21.95 -6.67 5.54
CA LEU A 96 -21.60 -5.26 5.49
C LEU A 96 -20.08 -5.02 5.62
N ALA A 97 -19.34 -5.91 6.30
CA ALA A 97 -17.89 -5.79 6.38
C ALA A 97 -17.23 -5.83 4.99
N MET A 98 -17.73 -6.66 4.07
CA MET A 98 -17.27 -6.66 2.67
C MET A 98 -17.58 -5.34 1.98
N VAL A 99 -18.80 -4.83 2.18
CA VAL A 99 -19.21 -3.57 1.55
C VAL A 99 -18.38 -2.40 2.07
N PHE A 100 -18.07 -2.35 3.36
CA PHE A 100 -17.25 -1.31 3.98
C PHE A 100 -15.79 -1.33 3.51
N CYS A 101 -15.24 -2.52 3.25
CA CYS A 101 -13.93 -2.62 2.58
C CYS A 101 -13.98 -1.94 1.20
N TYR A 102 -14.98 -2.30 0.38
CA TYR A 102 -15.12 -1.78 -0.99
C TYR A 102 -15.57 -0.32 -1.05
N ALA A 103 -16.28 0.16 -0.04
CA ALA A 103 -16.70 1.54 0.10
C ALA A 103 -15.68 2.43 0.80
N SER A 104 -14.51 1.89 1.14
CA SER A 104 -13.36 2.68 1.56
C SER A 104 -12.66 3.20 0.31
N ALA A 105 -12.80 4.50 0.04
CA ALA A 105 -12.41 5.09 -1.24
C ALA A 105 -10.94 4.83 -1.59
N ASP A 106 -10.03 4.96 -0.63
CA ASP A 106 -8.59 4.75 -0.89
C ASP A 106 -8.26 3.26 -1.11
N TYR A 107 -8.88 2.37 -0.34
CA TYR A 107 -8.72 0.93 -0.50
C TYR A 107 -9.26 0.41 -1.82
N PHE A 108 -10.36 0.97 -2.31
CA PHE A 108 -10.87 0.61 -3.63
C PHE A 108 -9.96 1.09 -4.76
N ARG A 109 -9.24 2.21 -4.57
CA ARG A 109 -8.30 2.73 -5.57
C ARG A 109 -6.98 1.96 -5.56
N ILE A 110 -6.49 1.56 -4.39
CA ILE A 110 -5.16 0.93 -4.24
C ILE A 110 -5.06 -0.45 -4.90
N GLN A 111 -6.17 -1.17 -5.11
CA GLN A 111 -6.17 -2.43 -5.88
C GLN A 111 -5.81 -2.24 -7.37
N PHE A 112 -5.78 -1.01 -7.89
CA PHE A 112 -5.32 -0.69 -9.24
C PHE A 112 -3.84 -0.27 -9.24
N SER A 113 -3.01 -0.92 -8.43
CA SER A 113 -1.60 -0.57 -8.23
C SER A 113 -0.74 -1.83 -8.03
N GLY A 114 0.59 -1.70 -8.14
CA GLY A 114 1.54 -2.72 -7.73
C GLY A 114 1.92 -2.66 -6.24
N LEU A 115 1.17 -1.93 -5.41
CA LEU A 115 1.57 -1.67 -4.03
C LEU A 115 1.38 -2.87 -3.08
N THR A 116 1.98 -2.78 -1.90
CA THR A 116 2.12 -3.89 -0.94
C THR A 116 0.92 -4.03 0.01
N GLU A 117 0.12 -2.98 0.19
CA GLU A 117 -0.97 -2.90 1.17
C GLU A 117 -2.04 -3.99 0.98
N PRO A 118 -2.51 -4.34 -0.24
CA PRO A 118 -3.45 -5.44 -0.41
C PRO A 118 -2.91 -6.80 0.06
N THR A 119 -1.62 -7.09 -0.20
CA THR A 119 -0.96 -8.30 0.28
C THR A 119 -0.87 -8.29 1.81
N PHE A 120 -0.48 -7.16 2.39
CA PHE A 120 -0.46 -7.00 3.85
C PHE A 120 -1.83 -7.23 4.47
N SER A 121 -2.88 -6.62 3.92
CA SER A 121 -4.26 -6.76 4.37
C SER A 121 -4.73 -8.21 4.39
N VAL A 122 -4.47 -9.00 3.33
CA VAL A 122 -4.93 -10.39 3.29
C VAL A 122 -4.18 -11.27 4.27
N VAL A 123 -2.86 -11.09 4.43
CA VAL A 123 -2.04 -11.86 5.39
C VAL A 123 -2.48 -11.55 6.82
N LEU A 124 -2.63 -10.27 7.16
CA LEU A 124 -3.11 -9.83 8.47
C LEU A 124 -4.52 -10.39 8.75
N MET A 125 -5.46 -10.18 7.82
CA MET A 125 -6.84 -10.61 8.03
C MET A 125 -6.97 -12.14 8.06
N ALA A 126 -6.13 -12.89 7.34
CA ALA A 126 -6.09 -14.35 7.41
C ALA A 126 -5.64 -14.83 8.79
N ALA A 127 -4.59 -14.22 9.35
CA ALA A 127 -4.13 -14.54 10.70
C ALA A 127 -5.21 -14.24 11.76
N VAL A 128 -5.87 -13.09 11.65
CA VAL A 128 -6.97 -12.72 12.56
C VAL A 128 -8.15 -13.68 12.42
N ALA A 129 -8.59 -14.01 11.20
CA ALA A 129 -9.69 -14.96 10.97
C ALA A 129 -9.36 -16.36 11.53
N LEU A 130 -8.12 -16.84 11.34
CA LEU A 130 -7.66 -18.11 11.91
C LEU A 130 -7.66 -18.09 13.45
N ALA A 131 -7.18 -17.02 14.07
CA ALA A 131 -7.21 -16.85 15.52
C ALA A 131 -8.65 -16.84 16.07
N LEU A 132 -9.57 -16.13 15.41
CA LEU A 132 -11.00 -16.10 15.78
C LEU A 132 -11.67 -17.47 15.62
N ARG A 133 -11.19 -18.31 14.70
CA ARG A 133 -11.58 -19.73 14.55
C ARG A 133 -10.87 -20.68 15.52
N SER A 134 -10.17 -20.14 16.53
CA SER A 134 -9.37 -20.91 17.49
C SER A 134 -8.21 -21.71 16.86
N ARG A 135 -7.77 -21.36 15.64
CA ARG A 135 -6.61 -21.93 14.94
C ARG A 135 -5.38 -21.04 15.13
N VAL A 136 -5.04 -20.77 16.39
CA VAL A 136 -4.04 -19.75 16.78
C VAL A 136 -2.64 -20.05 16.24
N ALA A 137 -2.20 -21.31 16.23
CA ALA A 137 -0.89 -21.69 15.68
C ALA A 137 -0.80 -21.42 14.17
N TRP A 138 -1.87 -21.71 13.42
CA TRP A 138 -1.94 -21.37 12.00
C TRP A 138 -1.98 -19.86 11.78
N GLY A 139 -2.69 -19.11 12.62
CA GLY A 139 -2.65 -17.65 12.56
C GLY A 139 -1.26 -17.09 12.87
N ALA A 140 -0.53 -17.68 13.82
CA ALA A 140 0.86 -17.34 14.14
C ALA A 140 1.81 -17.63 12.95
N ALA A 141 1.64 -18.80 12.32
CA ALA A 141 2.38 -19.16 11.13
C ALA A 141 2.11 -18.18 9.98
N VAL A 142 0.86 -17.80 9.73
CA VAL A 142 0.51 -16.84 8.66
C VAL A 142 1.04 -15.45 8.95
N ILE A 143 0.84 -14.93 10.17
CA ILE A 143 1.28 -13.56 10.50
C ILE A 143 2.80 -13.44 10.50
N SER A 144 3.55 -14.53 10.72
CA SER A 144 5.02 -14.55 10.61
C SER A 144 5.56 -14.09 9.25
N PHE A 145 4.75 -14.15 8.19
CA PHE A 145 5.11 -13.66 6.85
C PHE A 145 4.83 -12.18 6.64
N LEU A 146 4.11 -11.53 7.56
CA LEU A 146 3.69 -10.13 7.44
C LEU A 146 4.87 -9.14 7.31
N PRO A 147 6.00 -9.28 8.03
CA PRO A 147 7.19 -8.44 7.83
C PRO A 147 7.72 -8.43 6.38
N PHE A 148 7.50 -9.52 5.65
CA PHE A 148 7.93 -9.69 4.26
C PHE A 148 6.89 -9.20 3.25
N ALA A 149 5.68 -8.88 3.71
CA ALA A 149 4.73 -8.08 2.96
C ALA A 149 5.03 -6.58 3.13
N ARG A 150 5.29 -6.15 4.38
CA ARG A 150 5.78 -4.82 4.74
C ARG A 150 6.45 -4.81 6.11
N SER A 151 7.40 -3.89 6.34
CA SER A 151 8.20 -3.84 7.57
C SER A 151 7.37 -3.60 8.84
N GLU A 152 6.23 -2.93 8.76
CA GLU A 152 5.34 -2.71 9.91
C GLU A 152 4.73 -4.02 10.45
N GLY A 153 4.85 -5.11 9.68
CA GLY A 153 4.47 -6.45 10.12
C GLY A 153 5.18 -6.90 11.39
N PHE A 154 6.41 -6.43 11.65
CA PHE A 154 7.13 -6.72 12.90
C PHE A 154 6.37 -6.22 14.13
N LEU A 155 5.71 -5.06 14.04
CA LEU A 155 4.91 -4.51 15.13
C LEU A 155 3.69 -5.38 15.41
N LEU A 156 3.04 -5.88 14.35
CA LEU A 156 1.85 -6.72 14.48
C LEU A 156 2.18 -8.15 14.92
N LEU A 157 3.41 -8.64 14.70
CA LEU A 157 3.91 -9.84 15.34
C LEU A 157 3.92 -9.71 16.87
N ALA A 158 4.34 -8.55 17.40
CA ALA A 158 4.33 -8.32 18.84
C ALA A 158 2.90 -8.31 19.40
N VAL A 159 1.95 -7.69 18.68
CA VAL A 159 0.51 -7.71 19.04
C VAL A 159 -0.04 -9.13 19.08
N TYR A 160 0.25 -9.94 18.06
CA TYR A 160 -0.20 -11.33 18.02
C TYR A 160 0.49 -12.20 19.07
N GLY A 161 1.79 -11.97 19.30
CA GLY A 161 2.55 -12.59 20.38
C GLY A 161 1.87 -12.33 21.72
N LEU A 162 1.61 -11.06 22.07
CA LEU A 162 0.90 -10.69 23.29
C LEU A 162 -0.46 -11.37 23.41
N TYR A 163 -1.22 -11.46 22.31
CA TYR A 163 -2.46 -12.24 22.28
C TYR A 163 -2.24 -13.69 22.67
N VAL A 164 -1.27 -14.38 22.06
CA VAL A 164 -0.91 -15.78 22.36
C VAL A 164 -0.52 -15.97 23.82
N LEU A 165 0.28 -15.06 24.39
CA LEU A 165 0.69 -15.10 25.81
C LEU A 165 -0.55 -14.99 26.73
N LEU A 166 -1.43 -14.04 26.45
CA LEU A 166 -2.61 -13.77 27.28
C LEU A 166 -3.64 -14.90 27.25
N ILE A 167 -3.80 -15.58 26.12
CA ILE A 167 -4.65 -16.77 26.02
C ILE A 167 -3.92 -18.07 26.43
N ARG A 168 -2.67 -17.97 26.91
CA ARG A 168 -1.82 -19.06 27.39
C ARG A 168 -1.58 -20.18 26.37
N GLN A 169 -1.57 -19.86 25.07
CA GLN A 169 -1.30 -20.83 24.00
C GLN A 169 0.17 -20.83 23.57
N TRP A 170 1.08 -20.99 24.52
CA TRP A 170 2.54 -20.85 24.33
C TRP A 170 3.12 -21.71 23.19
N ARG A 171 2.51 -22.86 22.90
CA ARG A 171 2.88 -23.74 21.78
C ARG A 171 2.75 -23.06 20.41
N ALA A 172 1.98 -21.98 20.29
CA ALA A 172 1.86 -21.20 19.08
C ALA A 172 3.02 -20.22 18.85
N LEU A 173 3.79 -19.85 19.89
CA LEU A 173 4.85 -18.83 19.79
C LEU A 173 5.96 -19.17 18.79
N PRO A 174 6.49 -20.41 18.71
CA PRO A 174 7.53 -20.72 17.73
C PRO A 174 7.11 -20.46 16.28
N TRP A 175 5.81 -20.59 15.99
CA TRP A 175 5.27 -20.35 14.64
C TRP A 175 5.35 -18.88 14.21
N LEU A 176 5.51 -17.93 15.14
CA LEU A 176 5.76 -16.53 14.80
C LEU A 176 7.12 -16.32 14.14
N GLY A 177 8.06 -17.27 14.29
CA GLY A 177 9.36 -17.26 13.63
C GLY A 177 9.36 -17.92 12.26
N LEU A 178 8.26 -18.52 11.79
CA LEU A 178 8.26 -19.34 10.57
C LEU A 178 8.70 -18.55 9.33
N GLY A 179 8.09 -17.40 9.06
CA GLY A 179 8.46 -16.54 7.94
C GLY A 179 9.92 -16.10 8.03
N PHE A 180 10.39 -15.76 9.23
CA PHE A 180 11.79 -15.40 9.45
C PHE A 180 12.74 -16.55 9.10
N VAL A 181 12.43 -17.79 9.51
CA VAL A 181 13.23 -18.97 9.16
C VAL A 181 13.20 -19.21 7.65
N VAL A 182 12.03 -19.16 7.01
CA VAL A 182 11.89 -19.40 5.56
C VAL A 182 12.75 -18.42 4.76
N TYR A 183 12.62 -17.12 5.03
CA TYR A 183 13.39 -16.11 4.31
C TYR A 183 14.85 -16.03 4.76
N GLY A 184 15.17 -16.33 6.02
CA GLY A 184 16.54 -16.41 6.50
C GLY A 184 17.29 -17.53 5.80
N VAL A 185 16.67 -18.71 5.64
CA VAL A 185 17.24 -19.81 4.86
C VAL A 185 17.44 -19.40 3.40
N ALA A 186 16.46 -18.74 2.77
CA ALA A 186 16.63 -18.23 1.40
C ALA A 186 17.79 -17.23 1.30
N GLY A 187 17.95 -16.35 2.29
CA GLY A 187 19.05 -15.40 2.39
C GLY A 187 20.42 -16.03 2.56
N LEU A 188 20.53 -17.21 3.19
CA LEU A 188 21.80 -17.95 3.22
C LEU A 188 22.27 -18.33 1.81
N PHE A 189 21.37 -18.73 0.92
CA PHE A 189 21.74 -19.12 -0.43
C PHE A 189 22.10 -17.94 -1.33
N VAL A 190 21.50 -16.78 -1.11
CA VAL A 190 21.67 -15.60 -1.98
C VAL A 190 22.68 -14.60 -1.42
N TYR A 191 22.59 -14.29 -0.13
CA TYR A 191 23.42 -13.27 0.54
C TYR A 191 24.48 -13.87 1.47
N GLN A 192 24.50 -15.19 1.67
CA GLN A 192 25.32 -15.85 2.69
C GLN A 192 25.06 -15.30 4.11
N ASP A 193 23.83 -14.84 4.35
CA ASP A 193 23.41 -14.22 5.61
C ASP A 193 21.98 -14.65 5.98
N PHE A 194 21.85 -15.37 7.10
CA PHE A 194 20.56 -15.77 7.64
C PHE A 194 19.77 -14.58 8.22
N LEU A 195 20.47 -13.57 8.74
CA LEU A 195 19.90 -12.39 9.37
C LEU A 195 19.79 -11.21 8.39
N TRP A 196 19.84 -11.49 7.09
CA TRP A 196 19.86 -10.49 6.02
C TRP A 196 18.72 -9.46 6.10
N VAL A 197 17.58 -9.87 6.63
CA VAL A 197 16.40 -9.01 6.84
C VAL A 197 16.74 -7.79 7.71
N PHE A 198 17.71 -7.93 8.62
CA PHE A 198 18.20 -6.86 9.49
C PHE A 198 19.46 -6.18 8.94
N THR A 199 20.39 -6.93 8.35
CA THR A 199 21.67 -6.39 7.86
C THR A 199 21.53 -5.64 6.53
N ARG A 200 20.51 -5.99 5.72
CA ARG A 200 20.18 -5.39 4.41
C ARG A 200 18.81 -4.70 4.42
N ASN A 201 18.45 -4.09 5.55
CA ASN A 201 17.18 -3.38 5.68
C ASN A 201 17.17 -2.09 4.84
N ALA A 202 16.26 -1.99 3.87
CA ALA A 202 16.06 -0.80 3.04
C ALA A 202 15.55 0.43 3.81
N TYR A 203 15.16 0.29 5.07
CA TYR A 203 14.63 1.38 5.89
C TYR A 203 15.49 1.55 7.14
N PRO A 204 16.66 2.23 7.04
CA PRO A 204 17.47 2.55 8.20
C PRO A 204 16.69 3.47 9.15
N VAL A 205 16.93 3.34 10.46
CA VAL A 205 16.22 4.13 11.50
C VAL A 205 16.38 5.63 11.24
N HIS A 206 17.61 6.05 10.92
CA HIS A 206 17.94 7.40 10.50
C HIS A 206 18.19 7.38 8.99
N ASN A 207 17.15 7.71 8.24
CA ASN A 207 17.25 7.93 6.80
C ASN A 207 17.39 9.44 6.56
N THR A 208 18.47 9.85 5.90
CA THR A 208 18.78 11.26 5.61
C THR A 208 18.06 11.80 4.37
N ASP A 209 17.60 10.92 3.47
CA ASP A 209 17.03 11.28 2.16
C ASP A 209 15.75 12.11 2.32
N TYR A 210 15.02 11.88 3.41
CA TYR A 210 13.79 12.59 3.72
C TYR A 210 13.85 13.35 5.04
N ALA A 211 15.04 13.80 5.48
CA ALA A 211 15.23 14.53 6.74
C ALA A 211 14.33 15.77 6.88
N PHE A 212 13.87 16.34 5.77
CA PHE A 212 12.94 17.48 5.73
C PHE A 212 11.49 17.12 6.12
N ALA A 213 11.12 15.85 6.08
CA ALA A 213 9.75 15.40 6.21
C ALA A 213 9.39 15.14 7.69
N SER A 214 8.46 15.90 8.23
CA SER A 214 7.91 15.69 9.58
C SER A 214 6.50 16.24 9.68
N GLY A 215 5.71 15.78 10.65
CA GLY A 215 4.39 16.37 10.86
C GLY A 215 3.68 16.00 12.14
N GLN A 216 2.38 16.28 12.16
CA GLN A 216 1.58 16.38 13.38
C GLN A 216 1.04 15.03 13.88
N ILE A 217 0.77 14.95 15.19
CA ILE A 217 0.21 13.77 15.86
C ILE A 217 -1.16 13.33 15.29
N THR A 218 -1.94 14.28 14.78
CA THR A 218 -3.28 14.05 14.23
C THR A 218 -3.28 13.51 12.80
N HIS A 219 -2.11 13.50 12.13
CA HIS A 219 -2.00 13.22 10.70
C HIS A 219 -2.63 11.90 10.28
N PHE A 220 -2.22 10.77 10.88
CA PHE A 220 -2.78 9.46 10.56
C PHE A 220 -4.18 9.23 11.13
N VAL A 221 -4.53 9.89 12.24
CA VAL A 221 -5.88 9.79 12.82
C VAL A 221 -6.90 10.43 11.88
N LEU A 222 -6.61 11.62 11.35
CA LEU A 222 -7.43 12.27 10.32
C LEU A 222 -7.30 11.55 8.97
N GLY A 223 -6.12 11.00 8.67
CA GLY A 223 -5.89 10.18 7.47
C GLY A 223 -6.74 8.91 7.41
N LEU A 224 -7.23 8.39 8.54
CA LEU A 224 -8.26 7.34 8.53
C LEU A 224 -9.50 7.82 7.76
N ALA A 225 -9.94 9.07 7.95
CA ALA A 225 -11.08 9.61 7.21
C ALA A 225 -10.80 9.67 5.71
N ASP A 226 -9.60 10.06 5.29
CA ASP A 226 -9.19 10.05 3.87
C ASP A 226 -9.19 8.62 3.29
N THR A 227 -8.90 7.63 4.13
CA THR A 227 -8.84 6.20 3.74
C THR A 227 -10.23 5.58 3.58
N ILE A 228 -11.07 5.67 4.61
CA ILE A 228 -12.37 4.97 4.67
C ILE A 228 -13.58 5.87 4.34
N GLY A 229 -13.40 7.18 4.28
CA GLY A 229 -14.44 8.18 4.03
C GLY A 229 -15.11 8.70 5.31
N TRP A 230 -15.65 9.93 5.26
CA TRP A 230 -16.20 10.63 6.44
C TRP A 230 -17.35 9.88 7.13
N VAL A 231 -18.23 9.24 6.36
CA VAL A 231 -19.36 8.48 6.92
C VAL A 231 -18.86 7.27 7.71
N GLN A 232 -17.94 6.50 7.13
CA GLN A 232 -17.34 5.36 7.81
C GLN A 232 -16.48 5.80 8.99
N TYR A 233 -15.79 6.94 8.90
CA TYR A 233 -15.00 7.51 9.99
C TYR A 233 -15.85 7.83 11.23
N GLY A 234 -17.04 8.41 11.05
CA GLY A 234 -17.98 8.61 12.15
C GLY A 234 -18.44 7.29 12.78
N LEU A 235 -18.79 6.31 11.94
CA LEU A 235 -19.17 4.96 12.40
C LEU A 235 -18.01 4.22 13.08
N PHE A 236 -16.77 4.42 12.63
CA PHE A 236 -15.57 3.88 13.25
C PHE A 236 -15.44 4.35 14.70
N TRP A 237 -15.58 5.65 14.96
CA TRP A 237 -15.52 6.17 16.34
C TRP A 237 -16.69 5.71 17.20
N LEU A 238 -17.89 5.60 16.64
CA LEU A 238 -19.03 5.00 17.34
C LEU A 238 -18.78 3.53 17.69
N GLY A 239 -18.19 2.77 16.78
CA GLY A 239 -17.80 1.37 16.99
C GLY A 239 -16.70 1.21 18.03
N ALA A 240 -15.70 2.10 18.03
CA ALA A 240 -14.64 2.16 19.04
C ALA A 240 -15.20 2.50 20.42
N GLY A 241 -16.06 3.52 20.52
CA GLY A 241 -16.75 3.87 21.77
C GLY A 241 -17.63 2.74 22.28
N GLY A 242 -18.33 2.04 21.37
CA GLY A 242 -19.10 0.84 21.70
C GLY A 242 -18.26 -0.30 22.28
N MET A 243 -17.03 -0.48 21.78
CA MET A 243 -16.09 -1.45 22.34
C MET A 243 -15.58 -1.03 23.72
N VAL A 244 -15.23 0.24 23.93
CA VAL A 244 -14.83 0.77 25.24
C VAL A 244 -15.96 0.54 26.27
N TRP A 245 -17.20 0.83 25.90
CA TRP A 245 -18.36 0.57 26.76
C TRP A 245 -18.55 -0.91 27.09
N ALA A 246 -18.38 -1.80 26.10
CA ALA A 246 -18.43 -3.25 26.32
C ALA A 246 -17.29 -3.72 27.25
N TRP A 247 -16.11 -3.13 27.11
CA TRP A 247 -14.97 -3.40 27.99
C TRP A 247 -15.27 -3.00 29.43
N LEU A 248 -15.89 -1.84 29.67
CA LEU A 248 -16.26 -1.37 31.01
C LEU A 248 -17.41 -2.16 31.67
N LYS A 249 -18.07 -3.09 30.96
CA LYS A 249 -19.16 -3.93 31.51
C LYS A 249 -18.79 -5.43 31.50
N PRO A 250 -18.00 -5.91 32.48
CA PRO A 250 -17.48 -7.29 32.53
C PRO A 250 -18.57 -8.37 32.41
N GLY A 251 -19.75 -8.15 32.99
CA GLY A 251 -20.88 -9.08 32.93
C GLY A 251 -21.44 -9.36 31.53
N LYS A 252 -21.05 -8.58 30.51
CA LYS A 252 -21.41 -8.83 29.10
C LYS A 252 -20.32 -9.57 28.32
N ARG A 253 -19.17 -9.87 28.93
CA ARG A 253 -18.06 -10.62 28.31
C ARG A 253 -18.33 -12.13 28.36
N LEU A 254 -19.41 -12.56 27.70
CA LEU A 254 -19.85 -13.97 27.67
C LEU A 254 -18.80 -14.93 27.05
N ARG A 255 -17.73 -14.39 26.42
CA ARG A 255 -16.68 -15.14 25.71
C ARG A 255 -15.31 -14.47 25.88
N PRO A 256 -14.58 -14.70 26.98
CA PRO A 256 -13.35 -13.99 27.29
C PRO A 256 -12.29 -14.13 26.20
N ASN A 257 -12.06 -15.33 25.66
CA ASN A 257 -11.03 -15.53 24.61
C ASN A 257 -11.36 -14.82 23.29
N LEU A 258 -12.63 -14.80 22.89
CA LEU A 258 -13.07 -14.10 21.68
C LEU A 258 -12.99 -12.58 21.87
N PHE A 259 -13.35 -12.10 23.06
CA PHE A 259 -13.22 -10.70 23.43
C PHE A 259 -11.74 -10.26 23.43
N THR A 260 -10.85 -11.06 24.02
CA THR A 260 -9.40 -10.80 24.00
C THR A 260 -8.85 -10.81 22.57
N ALA A 261 -9.28 -11.77 21.73
CA ALA A 261 -8.89 -11.81 20.32
C ALA A 261 -9.36 -10.55 19.58
N GLU A 262 -10.60 -10.12 19.77
CA GLU A 262 -11.10 -8.89 19.15
C GLU A 262 -10.33 -7.65 19.61
N VAL A 263 -10.17 -7.48 20.92
CA VAL A 263 -9.49 -6.30 21.50
C VAL A 263 -8.05 -6.22 21.03
N LEU A 264 -7.29 -7.31 21.03
CA LEU A 264 -5.87 -7.27 20.65
C LEU A 264 -5.68 -7.29 19.15
N LEU A 265 -6.31 -8.24 18.45
CA LEU A 265 -6.03 -8.47 17.03
C LEU A 265 -6.74 -7.50 16.09
N VAL A 266 -7.90 -6.96 16.49
CA VAL A 266 -8.59 -5.91 15.71
C VAL A 266 -8.16 -4.53 16.23
N TYR A 267 -8.53 -4.17 17.46
CA TYR A 267 -8.29 -2.83 17.98
C TYR A 267 -6.81 -2.57 18.29
N GLY A 268 -6.13 -3.53 18.91
CA GLY A 268 -4.70 -3.42 19.22
C GLY A 268 -3.86 -3.27 17.95
N SER A 269 -4.15 -4.04 16.90
CA SER A 269 -3.47 -3.90 15.60
C SER A 269 -3.69 -2.51 14.99
N ILE A 270 -4.92 -2.00 15.00
CA ILE A 270 -5.22 -0.64 14.50
C ILE A 270 -4.45 0.41 15.30
N VAL A 271 -4.53 0.36 16.64
CA VAL A 271 -3.89 1.33 17.54
C VAL A 271 -2.38 1.31 17.39
N VAL A 272 -1.75 0.14 17.44
CA VAL A 272 -0.29 0.00 17.35
C VAL A 272 0.21 0.48 15.99
N PHE A 273 -0.47 0.10 14.90
CA PHE A 273 -0.05 0.50 13.56
C PHE A 273 -0.19 2.02 13.35
N VAL A 274 -1.32 2.61 13.72
CA VAL A 274 -1.53 4.07 13.61
C VAL A 274 -0.56 4.82 14.51
N ALA A 275 -0.39 4.41 15.77
CA ALA A 275 0.53 5.04 16.69
C ALA A 275 1.99 4.98 16.20
N ALA A 276 2.42 3.83 15.68
CA ALA A 276 3.76 3.67 15.14
C ALA A 276 4.00 4.61 13.96
N HIS A 277 3.09 4.69 12.99
CA HIS A 277 3.23 5.62 11.87
C HIS A 277 3.21 7.08 12.32
N THR A 278 2.40 7.42 13.31
CA THR A 278 2.43 8.76 13.92
C THR A 278 3.80 9.05 14.54
N VAL A 279 4.37 8.12 15.30
CA VAL A 279 5.72 8.25 15.87
C VAL A 279 6.77 8.38 14.76
N PHE A 280 6.72 7.52 13.74
CA PHE A 280 7.68 7.56 12.63
C PHE A 280 7.63 8.89 11.88
N TRP A 281 6.44 9.46 11.72
CA TRP A 281 6.25 10.75 11.06
C TRP A 281 6.64 11.95 11.93
N MET A 282 6.39 11.90 13.23
CA MET A 282 6.77 12.98 14.15
C MET A 282 8.28 13.08 14.33
N PHE A 283 8.97 11.94 14.41
CA PHE A 283 10.39 11.87 14.72
C PHE A 283 11.28 11.58 13.50
N ASN A 284 10.70 11.56 12.29
CA ASN A 284 11.41 11.20 11.06
C ASN A 284 12.20 9.89 11.21
N LEU A 285 11.52 8.84 11.67
CA LEU A 285 12.10 7.51 11.74
C LEU A 285 11.79 6.77 10.45
N PHE A 286 12.74 5.95 10.01
CA PHE A 286 12.59 5.06 8.86
C PHE A 286 12.28 5.76 7.53
N GLY A 287 12.58 7.06 7.39
CA GLY A 287 12.30 7.84 6.18
C GLY A 287 10.80 8.01 5.91
N SER A 288 9.97 8.07 6.95
CA SER A 288 8.52 8.24 6.80
C SER A 288 8.18 9.55 6.10
N LEU A 289 7.48 9.45 4.97
CA LEU A 289 6.95 10.58 4.19
C LEU A 289 5.52 11.00 4.57
N GLY A 290 4.96 10.44 5.65
CA GLY A 290 3.59 10.75 6.07
C GLY A 290 2.53 10.23 5.09
N LEU A 291 2.83 9.18 4.34
CA LEU A 291 1.93 8.65 3.32
C LEU A 291 0.71 7.98 3.96
N ILE A 292 -0.47 8.57 3.79
CA ILE A 292 -1.72 8.08 4.39
C ILE A 292 -2.12 6.70 3.82
N ARG A 293 -1.71 6.39 2.57
CA ARG A 293 -2.05 5.13 1.89
C ARG A 293 -1.66 3.89 2.68
N VAL A 294 -0.66 3.95 3.57
CA VAL A 294 -0.24 2.81 4.41
C VAL A 294 -1.39 2.27 5.27
N LEU A 295 -2.36 3.13 5.63
CA LEU A 295 -3.56 2.77 6.39
C LEU A 295 -4.50 1.84 5.61
N CYS A 296 -4.40 1.79 4.28
CA CYS A 296 -5.12 0.82 3.45
C CYS A 296 -4.89 -0.62 3.93
N SER A 297 -3.69 -0.92 4.44
CA SER A 297 -3.34 -2.19 5.06
C SER A 297 -4.33 -2.67 6.12
N LEU A 298 -4.95 -1.75 6.86
CA LEU A 298 -5.85 -2.01 7.98
C LEU A 298 -7.34 -2.00 7.63
N VAL A 299 -7.71 -1.61 6.41
CA VAL A 299 -9.12 -1.39 6.03
C VAL A 299 -10.05 -2.56 6.33
N PRO A 300 -9.66 -3.83 6.14
CA PRO A 300 -10.49 -4.96 6.57
C PRO A 300 -10.79 -4.98 8.08
N LEU A 301 -9.81 -4.61 8.93
CA LEU A 301 -10.02 -4.48 10.38
C LEU A 301 -10.86 -3.25 10.71
N LEU A 302 -10.60 -2.11 10.06
CA LEU A 302 -11.42 -0.89 10.22
C LEU A 302 -12.89 -1.18 9.88
N SER A 303 -13.14 -1.98 8.85
CA SER A 303 -14.49 -2.38 8.43
C SER A 303 -15.25 -3.18 9.50
N LEU A 304 -14.55 -3.97 10.33
CA LEU A 304 -15.17 -4.64 11.49
C LEU A 304 -15.59 -3.63 12.55
N VAL A 305 -14.77 -2.61 12.81
CA VAL A 305 -15.07 -1.55 13.77
C VAL A 305 -16.23 -0.68 13.27
N VAL A 306 -16.23 -0.32 11.98
CA VAL A 306 -17.34 0.40 11.32
C VAL A 306 -18.65 -0.40 11.42
N LEU A 307 -18.61 -1.72 11.19
CA LEU A 307 -19.76 -2.59 11.37
C LEU A 307 -20.29 -2.58 12.81
N ARG A 308 -19.40 -2.56 13.81
CA ARG A 308 -19.80 -2.37 15.20
C ARG A 308 -20.47 -1.01 15.44
N GLY A 309 -20.01 0.05 14.77
CA GLY A 309 -20.68 1.36 14.78
C GLY A 309 -22.10 1.30 14.26
N VAL A 310 -22.33 0.63 13.12
CA VAL A 310 -23.68 0.39 12.57
C VAL A 310 -24.55 -0.39 13.55
N TRP A 311 -23.97 -1.40 14.21
CA TRP A 311 -24.68 -2.13 15.25
C TRP A 311 -25.08 -1.22 16.41
N VAL A 312 -24.18 -0.40 16.94
CA VAL A 312 -24.50 0.57 18.01
C VAL A 312 -25.64 1.50 17.60
N CYS A 313 -25.61 2.06 16.38
CA CYS A 313 -26.72 2.87 15.87
C CYS A 313 -28.04 2.10 15.81
N SER A 314 -28.01 0.82 15.43
CA SER A 314 -29.23 0.00 15.39
C SER A 314 -29.82 -0.26 16.77
N GLN A 315 -29.02 -0.23 17.84
CA GLN A 315 -29.51 -0.40 19.22
C GLN A 315 -30.28 0.82 19.75
N LEU A 316 -30.41 1.90 18.97
CA LEU A 316 -31.29 3.03 19.30
C LEU A 316 -32.78 2.67 19.20
N SER A 317 -33.11 1.49 18.68
CA SER A 317 -34.48 0.99 18.66
C SER A 317 -34.53 -0.53 18.68
N ASP A 318 -35.47 -1.08 19.45
CA ASP A 318 -35.73 -2.52 19.48
C ASP A 318 -36.63 -2.98 18.33
N ALA A 319 -37.26 -2.06 17.59
CA ALA A 319 -38.16 -2.40 16.49
C ALA A 319 -37.37 -2.91 15.26
N PRO A 320 -37.61 -4.15 14.78
CA PRO A 320 -36.85 -4.72 13.65
C PRO A 320 -36.92 -3.87 12.38
N THR A 321 -38.07 -3.23 12.12
CA THR A 321 -38.28 -2.33 10.99
C THR A 321 -37.36 -1.11 11.07
N ARG A 322 -37.23 -0.49 12.26
CA ARG A 322 -36.38 0.69 12.45
C ARG A 322 -34.91 0.31 12.38
N GLN A 323 -34.50 -0.85 12.92
CA GLN A 323 -33.13 -1.36 12.74
C GLN A 323 -32.77 -1.59 11.27
N ARG A 324 -33.70 -2.17 10.50
CA ARG A 324 -33.55 -2.33 9.04
C ARG A 324 -33.41 -0.98 8.35
N GLN A 325 -34.23 0.01 8.69
CA GLN A 325 -34.17 1.36 8.13
C GLN A 325 -32.82 2.03 8.41
N ILE A 326 -32.36 2.04 9.67
CA ILE A 326 -31.06 2.60 10.07
C ILE A 326 -29.94 1.96 9.25
N ARG A 327 -29.93 0.62 9.14
CA ARG A 327 -28.94 -0.10 8.35
C ARG A 327 -28.95 0.29 6.88
N VAL A 328 -30.13 0.39 6.27
CA VAL A 328 -30.26 0.76 4.85
C VAL A 328 -29.82 2.21 4.62
N VAL A 329 -30.22 3.13 5.49
CA VAL A 329 -29.81 4.55 5.42
C VAL A 329 -28.30 4.69 5.53
N LEU A 330 -27.67 4.02 6.51
CA LEU A 330 -26.21 4.05 6.67
C LEU A 330 -25.48 3.41 5.50
N LEU A 331 -26.01 2.29 4.96
CA LEU A 331 -25.46 1.68 3.75
C LEU A 331 -25.50 2.64 2.56
N VAL A 332 -26.65 3.29 2.32
CA VAL A 332 -26.81 4.28 1.26
C VAL A 332 -25.90 5.48 1.49
N ALA A 333 -25.74 5.95 2.73
CA ALA A 333 -24.83 7.04 3.05
C ALA A 333 -23.36 6.66 2.78
N VAL A 334 -22.92 5.46 3.17
CA VAL A 334 -21.56 4.98 2.94
C VAL A 334 -21.25 4.81 1.44
N VAL A 335 -22.14 4.13 0.70
CA VAL A 335 -21.94 3.93 -0.75
C VAL A 335 -22.12 5.23 -1.52
N GLY A 336 -23.12 6.04 -1.17
CA GLY A 336 -23.39 7.33 -1.78
C GLY A 336 -22.27 8.35 -1.54
N PHE A 337 -21.58 8.29 -0.40
CA PHE A 337 -20.46 9.17 -0.10
C PHE A 337 -19.33 9.07 -1.15
N LEU A 338 -19.08 7.88 -1.72
CA LEU A 338 -18.09 7.67 -2.78
C LEU A 338 -18.33 8.55 -4.02
N PHE A 339 -19.58 8.95 -4.24
CA PHE A 339 -20.03 9.74 -5.39
C PHE A 339 -20.46 11.15 -5.01
N SER A 340 -20.24 11.57 -3.75
CA SER A 340 -20.64 12.87 -3.21
C SER A 340 -19.94 14.08 -3.84
N GLY A 341 -18.86 13.86 -4.61
CA GLY A 341 -18.00 14.93 -5.08
C GLY A 341 -17.12 15.55 -3.98
N SER A 342 -16.97 14.90 -2.83
CA SER A 342 -15.95 15.26 -1.82
C SER A 342 -14.52 15.10 -2.37
N ARG A 343 -13.53 15.78 -1.76
CA ARG A 343 -12.10 15.64 -2.13
C ARG A 343 -11.59 14.21 -1.91
N ILE A 344 -12.10 13.54 -0.87
CA ILE A 344 -11.66 12.21 -0.43
C ILE A 344 -12.56 11.09 -0.97
N ALA A 345 -13.61 11.45 -1.72
CA ALA A 345 -14.43 10.55 -2.50
C ALA A 345 -13.81 10.32 -3.90
N PHE A 346 -14.46 9.51 -4.74
CA PHE A 346 -13.95 9.23 -6.08
C PHE A 346 -13.97 10.46 -6.98
N ARG A 347 -12.88 10.63 -7.72
CA ARG A 347 -12.66 11.66 -8.73
C ARG A 347 -12.18 10.98 -9.99
N TRP A 348 -13.08 10.79 -10.95
CA TRP A 348 -12.82 9.94 -12.13
C TRP A 348 -11.50 10.24 -12.85
N GLU A 349 -11.28 11.51 -13.18
CA GLU A 349 -10.07 11.96 -13.89
C GLU A 349 -8.78 11.79 -13.06
N ARG A 350 -8.85 11.99 -11.74
CA ARG A 350 -7.69 11.87 -10.83
C ARG A 350 -7.36 10.42 -10.48
N ASP A 351 -8.38 9.66 -10.11
CA ASP A 351 -8.23 8.33 -9.51
C ASP A 351 -8.19 7.21 -10.55
N PHE A 352 -8.82 7.41 -11.71
CA PHE A 352 -8.93 6.40 -12.76
C PHE A 352 -8.38 6.87 -14.11
N GLY A 353 -8.04 8.16 -14.24
CA GLY A 353 -7.34 8.70 -15.41
C GLY A 353 -5.83 8.53 -15.33
N ARG A 354 -5.13 8.81 -16.44
CA ARG A 354 -3.66 8.86 -16.46
C ARG A 354 -3.16 10.15 -15.84
N ALA A 355 -2.23 10.04 -14.90
CA ALA A 355 -1.54 11.17 -14.32
C ALA A 355 -0.68 11.90 -15.37
N SER A 356 -0.46 13.20 -15.18
CA SER A 356 0.19 14.07 -16.18
C SER A 356 1.68 13.76 -16.37
N ASP A 357 2.37 13.36 -15.31
CA ASP A 357 3.74 12.82 -15.33
C ASP A 357 3.85 11.60 -16.26
N GLN A 358 2.92 10.64 -16.13
CA GLN A 358 2.88 9.44 -16.95
C GLN A 358 2.66 9.75 -18.44
N LEU A 359 1.81 10.73 -18.75
CA LEU A 359 1.60 11.15 -20.14
C LEU A 359 2.84 11.80 -20.74
N LEU A 360 3.51 12.68 -19.99
CA LEU A 360 4.75 13.32 -20.43
C LEU A 360 5.86 12.29 -20.61
N LEU A 361 5.99 11.33 -19.69
CA LEU A 361 7.02 10.29 -19.75
C LEU A 361 6.79 9.31 -20.91
N ASP A 362 5.54 8.94 -21.20
CA ASP A 362 5.21 8.21 -22.44
C ASP A 362 5.62 8.98 -23.70
N GLU A 363 5.40 10.30 -23.72
CA GLU A 363 5.74 11.13 -24.86
C GLU A 363 7.26 11.27 -25.03
N ALA A 364 7.98 11.52 -23.93
CA ALA A 364 9.43 11.54 -23.89
C ALA A 364 10.02 10.19 -24.32
N ALA A 365 9.46 9.07 -23.83
CA ALA A 365 9.88 7.72 -24.21
C ALA A 365 9.65 7.45 -25.69
N ARG A 366 8.49 7.83 -26.25
CA ARG A 366 8.25 7.71 -27.71
C ARG A 366 9.28 8.49 -28.51
N TRP A 367 9.59 9.73 -28.11
CA TRP A 367 10.63 10.52 -28.75
C TRP A 367 12.01 9.82 -28.67
N ALA A 368 12.39 9.34 -27.48
CA ALA A 368 13.67 8.69 -27.24
C ALA A 368 13.83 7.39 -28.04
N THR A 369 12.79 6.55 -28.13
CA THR A 369 12.86 5.28 -28.88
C THR A 369 13.03 5.50 -30.38
N HIS A 370 12.44 6.57 -30.94
CA HIS A 370 12.61 6.90 -32.37
C HIS A 370 13.99 7.50 -32.67
N ALA A 371 14.53 8.31 -31.76
CA ALA A 371 15.79 9.00 -31.97
C ALA A 371 17.03 8.20 -31.53
N HIS A 372 16.92 7.36 -30.48
CA HIS A 372 18.04 6.71 -29.79
C HIS A 372 17.65 5.33 -29.19
N ALA A 373 17.21 4.39 -30.03
CA ALA A 373 16.65 3.10 -29.58
C ALA A 373 17.51 2.28 -28.60
N ASN A 374 18.85 2.40 -28.68
CA ASN A 374 19.82 1.64 -27.89
C ASN A 374 20.58 2.47 -26.85
N ALA A 375 20.18 3.72 -26.60
CA ALA A 375 20.85 4.54 -25.60
C ALA A 375 20.78 3.89 -24.20
N GLN A 376 21.85 4.07 -23.43
CA GLN A 376 21.81 3.92 -21.99
C GLN A 376 20.95 5.04 -21.41
N LEU A 377 20.16 4.70 -20.39
CA LEU A 377 19.19 5.59 -19.77
C LEU A 377 19.55 5.83 -18.31
N VAL A 378 19.56 7.10 -17.91
CA VAL A 378 19.61 7.55 -16.52
C VAL A 378 18.26 8.19 -16.19
N TYR A 379 17.66 7.81 -15.06
CA TYR A 379 16.42 8.41 -14.59
C TYR A 379 16.23 8.21 -13.08
N TRP A 380 15.39 9.06 -12.50
CA TRP A 380 14.92 8.90 -11.12
C TRP A 380 13.49 8.38 -11.07
N HIS A 381 12.63 8.88 -11.95
CA HIS A 381 11.22 8.49 -11.99
C HIS A 381 11.03 7.06 -12.53
N PRO A 382 10.55 6.09 -11.73
CA PRO A 382 10.39 4.68 -12.11
C PRO A 382 9.63 4.41 -13.41
N TYR A 383 8.61 5.21 -13.66
CA TYR A 383 7.78 5.12 -14.85
C TYR A 383 8.57 5.25 -16.16
N VAL A 384 9.76 5.86 -16.18
CA VAL A 384 10.64 5.90 -17.37
C VAL A 384 10.92 4.49 -17.88
N ALA A 385 11.25 3.54 -17.00
CA ALA A 385 11.52 2.17 -17.39
C ALA A 385 10.29 1.47 -17.99
N ARG A 386 9.10 1.73 -17.43
CA ARG A 386 7.85 1.23 -18.00
C ARG A 386 7.54 1.84 -19.38
N ALA A 387 7.73 3.15 -19.52
CA ALA A 387 7.42 3.89 -20.74
C ALA A 387 8.36 3.52 -21.90
N THR A 388 9.64 3.25 -21.58
CA THR A 388 10.67 2.85 -22.56
C THR A 388 10.79 1.33 -22.73
N GLN A 389 10.04 0.53 -21.95
CA GLN A 389 10.18 -0.93 -21.84
C GLN A 389 11.61 -1.38 -21.49
N LEU A 390 12.31 -0.55 -20.71
CA LEU A 390 13.65 -0.85 -20.21
C LEU A 390 13.58 -1.88 -19.07
N ASP A 391 14.57 -2.76 -19.02
CA ASP A 391 14.91 -3.51 -17.81
C ASP A 391 15.72 -2.61 -16.87
N PRO A 392 15.16 -2.16 -15.73
CA PRO A 392 15.83 -1.25 -14.81
C PRO A 392 17.00 -1.93 -14.06
N PHE A 393 17.13 -3.26 -14.15
CA PHE A 393 18.23 -4.01 -13.57
C PHE A 393 19.24 -4.48 -14.63
N GLY A 394 18.99 -4.13 -15.90
CA GLY A 394 19.84 -4.49 -17.03
C GLY A 394 20.93 -3.47 -17.33
N PRO A 395 21.86 -3.80 -18.24
CA PRO A 395 23.05 -2.97 -18.54
C PRO A 395 22.76 -1.65 -19.26
N ARG A 396 21.52 -1.45 -19.72
CA ARG A 396 21.08 -0.19 -20.35
C ARG A 396 20.62 0.85 -19.34
N HIS A 397 20.39 0.46 -18.09
CA HIS A 397 20.11 1.40 -17.02
C HIS A 397 21.42 1.81 -16.35
N SER A 398 21.61 3.10 -16.15
CA SER A 398 22.70 3.65 -15.36
C SER A 398 22.11 4.40 -14.18
N ALA A 399 22.60 4.10 -12.99
CA ALA A 399 22.14 4.74 -11.78
C ALA A 399 22.45 6.26 -11.81
N PRO A 400 21.59 7.12 -11.26
CA PRO A 400 21.78 8.56 -11.33
C PRO A 400 23.09 9.11 -10.76
N GLU A 401 23.71 8.39 -9.83
CA GLU A 401 25.01 8.70 -9.23
C GLU A 401 26.10 8.85 -10.29
N ALA A 402 25.97 8.17 -11.44
CA ALA A 402 26.86 8.30 -12.59
C ALA A 402 26.99 9.73 -13.13
N LEU A 403 26.03 10.63 -12.83
CA LEU A 403 26.10 12.04 -13.22
C LEU A 403 26.98 12.89 -12.29
N HIS A 404 27.30 12.40 -11.10
CA HIS A 404 28.10 13.09 -10.09
C HIS A 404 29.52 12.51 -9.97
N GLU A 405 29.79 11.36 -10.59
CA GLU A 405 31.10 10.75 -10.62
C GLU A 405 32.09 11.57 -11.45
N GLN A 406 33.28 11.82 -10.90
CA GLN A 406 34.35 12.56 -11.58
C GLN A 406 34.78 11.92 -12.91
N GLN A 407 34.65 10.59 -13.03
CA GLN A 407 35.01 9.84 -14.22
C GLN A 407 33.92 9.85 -15.31
N TRP A 408 32.73 10.36 -14.99
CA TRP A 408 31.59 10.50 -15.91
C TRP A 408 31.35 9.28 -16.81
N PRO A 409 30.98 8.12 -16.25
CA PRO A 409 31.02 6.82 -16.94
C PRO A 409 29.99 6.66 -18.07
N LEU A 410 29.17 7.67 -18.35
CA LEU A 410 28.13 7.62 -19.38
C LEU A 410 28.73 7.76 -20.78
N SER A 411 28.43 6.81 -21.66
CA SER A 411 28.78 6.87 -23.08
C SER A 411 28.15 8.08 -23.79
N ALA A 412 28.83 8.58 -24.82
CA ALA A 412 28.21 9.54 -25.74
C ALA A 412 26.91 8.96 -26.35
N GLY A 413 25.86 9.77 -26.43
CA GLY A 413 24.53 9.36 -26.83
C GLY A 413 23.65 8.77 -25.72
N SER A 414 24.15 8.63 -24.48
CA SER A 414 23.31 8.27 -23.33
C SER A 414 22.26 9.35 -23.05
N LEU A 415 21.07 8.94 -22.60
CA LEU A 415 19.96 9.84 -22.33
C LEU A 415 19.69 9.96 -20.83
N VAL A 416 19.51 11.18 -20.36
CA VAL A 416 19.15 11.50 -18.97
C VAL A 416 17.72 12.01 -18.95
N PHE A 417 16.81 11.22 -18.40
CA PHE A 417 15.42 11.59 -18.17
C PHE A 417 15.33 12.28 -16.81
N TRP A 418 15.04 13.57 -16.86
CA TRP A 418 14.83 14.41 -15.69
C TRP A 418 13.34 14.64 -15.48
N ASP A 419 12.88 14.52 -14.25
CA ASP A 419 11.55 14.93 -13.82
C ASP A 419 11.66 15.90 -12.63
N GLU A 420 10.67 16.77 -12.48
CA GLU A 420 10.74 17.82 -11.47
C GLU A 420 10.58 17.38 -10.02
N TRP A 421 10.22 16.12 -9.75
CA TRP A 421 10.00 15.63 -8.39
C TRP A 421 11.11 14.67 -7.98
N TYR A 422 11.26 13.51 -8.61
CA TYR A 422 12.23 12.49 -8.20
C TYR A 422 13.65 12.98 -8.42
N ALA A 423 13.95 13.55 -9.59
CA ALA A 423 15.31 14.06 -9.84
C ALA A 423 15.69 15.24 -8.92
N VAL A 424 14.73 16.06 -8.50
CA VAL A 424 15.00 17.23 -7.65
C VAL A 424 15.04 16.87 -6.16
N VAL A 425 14.05 16.11 -5.69
CA VAL A 425 13.86 15.80 -4.26
C VAL A 425 14.75 14.65 -3.84
N GLU A 426 14.74 13.55 -4.59
CA GLU A 426 15.55 12.36 -4.25
C GLU A 426 16.94 12.46 -4.88
N GLY A 427 17.00 12.92 -6.14
CA GLY A 427 18.24 13.05 -6.88
C GLY A 427 19.07 14.29 -6.57
N SER A 428 18.55 15.24 -5.80
CA SER A 428 19.19 16.55 -5.55
C SER A 428 19.71 17.24 -6.82
N THR A 429 19.06 16.99 -7.97
CA THR A 429 19.51 17.39 -9.31
C THR A 429 18.51 18.40 -9.90
N PRO A 430 18.69 19.70 -9.66
CA PRO A 430 17.82 20.72 -10.25
C PRO A 430 18.04 20.82 -11.76
N LEU A 431 16.99 21.19 -12.51
CA LEU A 431 17.04 21.31 -13.97
C LEU A 431 18.19 22.20 -14.47
N GLU A 432 18.44 23.30 -13.77
CA GLU A 432 19.47 24.28 -14.14
C GLU A 432 20.89 23.70 -14.00
N ALA A 433 21.12 22.74 -13.08
CA ALA A 433 22.40 22.05 -12.99
C ALA A 433 22.68 21.21 -14.25
N LEU A 434 21.66 20.52 -14.79
CA LEU A 434 21.81 19.76 -16.03
C LEU A 434 21.97 20.67 -17.26
N LYS A 435 21.28 21.82 -17.30
CA LYS A 435 21.45 22.81 -18.38
C LYS A 435 22.82 23.48 -18.39
N ALA A 436 23.40 23.73 -17.20
CA ALA A 436 24.71 24.36 -17.08
C ALA A 436 25.86 23.40 -17.41
N ASN A 437 25.59 22.09 -17.50
CA ASN A 437 26.59 21.10 -17.79
C ASN A 437 26.96 21.08 -19.29
N PRO A 438 28.21 21.41 -19.67
CA PRO A 438 28.62 21.48 -21.07
C PRO A 438 28.63 20.12 -21.78
N GLN A 439 28.61 19.02 -21.03
CA GLN A 439 28.59 17.67 -21.56
C GLN A 439 27.18 17.15 -21.87
N LEU A 440 26.14 17.90 -21.51
CA LEU A 440 24.75 17.52 -21.74
C LEU A 440 24.10 18.49 -22.71
N ARG A 441 23.32 17.94 -23.63
CA ARG A 441 22.49 18.71 -24.55
C ARG A 441 21.03 18.46 -24.26
N LEU A 442 20.27 19.51 -23.95
CA LEU A 442 18.82 19.39 -23.85
C LEU A 442 18.23 19.04 -25.23
N ARG A 443 17.49 17.94 -25.32
CA ARG A 443 16.87 17.47 -26.56
C ARG A 443 15.36 17.51 -26.54
N TRP A 444 14.76 17.35 -25.36
CA TRP A 444 13.32 17.33 -25.19
C TRP A 444 12.94 18.00 -23.87
N TYR A 445 11.90 18.82 -23.88
CA TYR A 445 11.37 19.46 -22.67
C TYR A 445 9.90 19.80 -22.85
N LYS A 446 9.06 19.36 -21.90
CA LYS A 446 7.64 19.73 -21.87
C LYS A 446 7.14 19.88 -20.44
N ALA A 447 6.05 20.63 -20.31
CA ALA A 447 5.30 20.80 -19.09
C ALA A 447 3.82 20.46 -19.32
N MET A 448 3.15 19.95 -18.30
CA MET A 448 1.71 19.65 -18.33
C MET A 448 1.11 19.94 -16.97
N PRO A 449 -0.07 20.59 -16.88
CA PRO A 449 -0.70 20.83 -15.59
C PRO A 449 -0.96 19.54 -14.81
N ARG A 450 -0.64 19.54 -13.51
CA ARG A 450 -0.88 18.37 -12.64
C ARG A 450 -2.38 18.16 -12.44
N ASN A 451 -3.14 19.25 -12.34
CA ASN A 451 -4.59 19.26 -12.38
C ASN A 451 -5.08 19.96 -13.65
N ARG A 452 -5.62 19.19 -14.60
CA ARG A 452 -6.10 19.73 -15.90
C ARG A 452 -7.28 20.68 -15.75
N ARG A 453 -8.02 20.62 -14.64
CA ARG A 453 -9.10 21.56 -14.31
C ARG A 453 -8.61 22.86 -13.68
N LYS A 454 -7.33 22.90 -13.25
CA LYS A 454 -6.68 24.08 -12.67
C LYS A 454 -5.30 24.28 -13.32
N PRO A 455 -5.26 24.61 -14.62
CA PRO A 455 -4.03 24.56 -15.40
C PRO A 455 -2.93 25.53 -14.92
N ALA A 456 -3.32 26.61 -14.23
CA ALA A 456 -2.40 27.64 -13.74
C ALA A 456 -1.86 27.39 -12.32
N SER A 457 -2.36 26.38 -11.58
CA SER A 457 -1.99 26.22 -10.16
C SER A 457 -0.72 25.40 -9.93
N ASP A 458 -0.46 24.41 -10.79
CA ASP A 458 0.65 23.47 -10.64
C ASP A 458 0.88 22.69 -11.95
N SER A 459 2.13 22.38 -12.29
CA SER A 459 2.50 21.69 -13.52
C SER A 459 3.62 20.68 -13.28
N VAL A 460 3.52 19.52 -13.91
CA VAL A 460 4.60 18.55 -14.07
C VAL A 460 5.52 18.96 -15.21
N ARG A 461 6.83 18.88 -15.00
CA ARG A 461 7.85 19.12 -16.02
C ARG A 461 8.74 17.90 -16.18
N VAL A 462 9.04 17.57 -17.43
CA VAL A 462 9.96 16.48 -17.80
C VAL A 462 10.92 17.01 -18.86
N ALA A 463 12.18 16.61 -18.76
CA ALA A 463 13.23 16.94 -19.71
C ALA A 463 14.01 15.68 -20.09
N VAL A 464 14.55 15.64 -21.30
CA VAL A 464 15.53 14.62 -21.72
C VAL A 464 16.77 15.32 -22.25
N PHE A 465 17.91 14.99 -21.64
CA PHE A 465 19.23 15.43 -22.07
C PHE A 465 19.97 14.28 -22.74
N GLU A 466 20.81 14.60 -23.71
CA GLU A 466 21.75 13.66 -24.35
C GLU A 466 23.17 14.00 -23.93
N LYS A 467 23.95 12.98 -23.58
CA LYS A 467 25.39 13.08 -23.32
C LYS A 467 26.14 13.25 -24.65
N ILE A 468 26.93 14.33 -24.77
CA ILE A 468 27.77 14.63 -25.93
C ILE A 468 29.15 13.98 -25.76
#